data_AF-A0A4V0NDQ1-F1
#
_entry.id   AF-A0A4V0NDQ1-F1
#
_cell.length_a   1.000
_cell.length_b   1.000
_cell.length_c   1.000
_cell.angle_alpha   90.00
_cell.angle_beta   90.00
_cell.angle_gamma   90.00
#
_symmetry.space_group_name_H-M   'P 1'
#
loop_
_entity.id
_entity.type
_entity.pdbx_description
1 polymer ?
#
loop_
_entity_poly.entity_id
_entity_poly.type
_entity_poly.pdbx_seq_one_letter_code
_entity_poly.pdbx_strand_id
1 'polypeptide(L)'
;MVLVLTGFRAVLGSLVVLAAVARAPYQCASEVDPDRRLYEDPSEALYELAERFEASGERRARVDTLRFLVERYPSSRFARMARRDLDALGDAGAPGGRAPGDRAPDDPAR
;
A
#
# COMPACT_ATOMS: atom_id res chain seq x y z
N MET A 1 -7.23 -67.14 16.56
CA MET A 1 -5.99 -66.46 16.12
C MET A 1 -6.30 -65.13 15.43
N VAL A 2 -7.15 -64.28 16.04
CA VAL A 2 -7.59 -62.99 15.46
C VAL A 2 -7.30 -61.81 16.41
N LEU A 3 -7.13 -62.09 17.71
CA LEU A 3 -6.90 -61.08 18.75
C LEU A 3 -5.50 -60.43 18.70
N VAL A 4 -4.51 -61.09 18.10
CA VAL A 4 -3.11 -60.60 18.03
C VAL A 4 -2.94 -59.57 16.90
N LEU A 5 -3.74 -59.67 15.83
CA LEU A 5 -3.65 -58.75 14.69
C LEU A 5 -4.26 -57.36 14.94
N THR A 6 -5.21 -57.24 15.86
CA THR A 6 -5.87 -55.96 16.20
C THR A 6 -5.02 -55.11 17.14
N GLY A 7 -4.30 -55.71 18.09
CA GLY A 7 -3.41 -54.98 19.00
C GLY A 7 -2.21 -54.36 18.30
N PHE A 8 -1.64 -55.06 17.32
CA PHE A 8 -0.47 -54.57 16.57
C PHE A 8 -0.81 -53.35 15.69
N ARG A 9 -2.03 -53.30 15.13
CA ARG A 9 -2.51 -52.17 14.32
C ARG A 9 -2.75 -50.90 15.14
N ALA A 10 -3.21 -51.05 16.38
CA ALA A 10 -3.42 -49.93 17.30
C ALA A 10 -2.09 -49.28 17.71
N VAL A 11 -1.06 -50.10 18.01
CA VAL A 11 0.28 -49.60 18.38
C VAL A 11 0.97 -48.93 17.18
N LEU A 12 0.85 -49.52 15.98
CA LEU A 12 1.42 -48.93 14.76
C LEU A 12 0.74 -47.60 14.41
N GLY A 13 -0.58 -47.50 14.57
CA GLY A 13 -1.34 -46.28 14.30
C GLY A 13 -0.94 -45.13 15.22
N SER A 14 -0.77 -45.39 16.53
CA SER A 14 -0.32 -44.40 17.50
C SER A 14 1.10 -43.90 17.23
N LEU A 15 2.01 -44.78 16.79
CA LEU A 15 3.38 -44.43 16.40
C LEU A 15 3.44 -43.55 15.15
N VAL A 16 2.59 -43.79 14.15
CA VAL A 16 2.50 -42.97 12.94
C VAL A 16 1.99 -41.57 13.24
N VAL A 17 1.01 -41.42 14.13
CA VAL A 17 0.53 -40.10 14.57
C VAL A 17 1.63 -39.35 15.33
N LEU A 18 2.32 -40.00 16.27
CA LEU A 18 3.41 -39.36 17.03
C LEU A 18 4.56 -38.91 16.11
N ALA A 19 4.92 -39.73 15.11
CA ALA A 19 5.92 -39.38 14.11
C ALA A 19 5.45 -38.23 13.18
N ALA A 20 4.15 -38.15 12.88
CA ALA A 20 3.58 -37.06 12.09
C ALA A 20 3.57 -35.73 12.87
N VAL A 21 3.31 -35.73 14.18
CA VAL A 21 3.41 -34.52 15.02
C VAL A 21 4.87 -34.10 15.25
N ALA A 22 5.80 -35.06 15.39
CA ALA A 22 7.24 -34.76 15.48
C ALA A 22 7.84 -34.21 14.18
N ARG A 23 7.13 -34.37 13.05
CA ARG A 23 7.48 -33.84 11.72
C ARG A 23 6.54 -32.71 11.27
N ALA A 24 5.70 -32.19 12.16
CA ALA A 24 5.05 -30.91 11.91
C ALA A 24 6.14 -29.83 12.01
N PRO A 25 6.32 -28.99 10.99
CA PRO A 25 7.34 -27.96 11.04
C PRO A 25 6.98 -27.03 12.22
N TYR A 26 7.98 -26.65 13.00
CA TYR A 26 7.94 -25.64 14.07
C TYR A 26 7.53 -24.23 13.57
N GLN A 27 6.79 -24.14 12.47
CA GLN A 27 6.26 -22.93 11.84
C GLN A 27 5.13 -22.27 12.65
N CYS A 28 4.75 -22.83 13.80
CA CYS A 28 3.92 -22.16 14.79
C CYS A 28 4.70 -21.68 16.03
N ALA A 29 6.02 -21.90 16.11
CA ALA A 29 6.82 -21.60 17.30
C ALA A 29 7.73 -20.36 17.16
N SER A 30 7.66 -19.64 16.03
CA SER A 30 8.31 -18.33 15.90
C SER A 30 7.25 -17.25 16.06
N GLU A 31 7.04 -16.76 17.28
CA GLU A 31 6.53 -15.41 17.45
C GLU A 31 7.53 -14.49 16.75
N VAL A 32 7.15 -13.96 15.58
CA VAL A 32 7.95 -12.94 14.91
C VAL A 32 8.01 -11.76 15.87
N ASP A 33 9.19 -11.52 16.43
CA ASP A 33 9.50 -10.41 17.32
C ASP A 33 8.88 -9.12 16.76
N PRO A 34 7.78 -8.62 17.36
CA PRO A 34 7.05 -7.48 16.83
C PRO A 34 7.91 -6.22 16.76
N ASP A 35 8.96 -6.14 17.60
CA ASP A 35 9.90 -5.03 17.67
C ASP A 35 10.98 -5.10 16.57
N ARG A 36 11.09 -6.23 15.84
CA ARG A 36 11.93 -6.35 14.64
C ARG A 36 11.21 -5.97 13.35
N ARG A 37 9.94 -5.58 13.42
CA ARG A 37 9.24 -5.04 12.27
C ARG A 37 9.76 -3.62 12.06
N LEU A 38 10.55 -3.43 11.01
CA LEU A 38 10.81 -2.10 10.47
C LEU A 38 9.48 -1.60 9.89
N TYR A 39 8.62 -1.06 10.74
CA TYR A 39 7.45 -0.33 10.29
C TYR A 39 7.96 0.96 9.65
N GLU A 40 7.79 1.09 8.33
CA GLU A 40 7.80 2.41 7.73
C GLU A 40 6.76 3.26 8.46
N ASP A 41 7.13 4.50 8.79
CA ASP A 41 6.17 5.42 9.37
C ASP A 41 5.00 5.57 8.38
N PRO A 42 3.75 5.31 8.78
CA PRO A 42 2.63 5.29 7.83
C PRO A 42 2.48 6.60 7.04
N SER A 43 2.89 7.72 7.63
CA SER A 43 2.82 9.02 6.96
C SER A 43 3.93 9.21 5.92
N GLU A 44 5.08 8.56 6.11
CA GLU A 44 6.16 8.48 5.12
C GLU A 44 5.74 7.64 3.92
N ALA A 45 5.26 6.41 4.17
CA ALA A 45 4.84 5.49 3.12
C ALA A 45 3.71 6.07 2.24
N LEU A 46 2.76 6.80 2.85
CA LEU A 46 1.70 7.48 2.12
C LEU A 46 2.22 8.64 1.27
N TYR A 47 3.22 9.38 1.76
CA TYR A 47 3.84 10.44 0.99
C TYR A 47 4.61 9.88 -0.21
N GLU A 48 5.41 8.82 -0.01
CA GLU A 48 6.09 8.12 -1.11
C GLU A 48 5.11 7.56 -2.15
N LEU A 49 3.95 7.05 -1.71
CA LEU A 49 2.90 6.63 -2.62
C LEU A 49 2.36 7.79 -3.47
N ALA A 50 2.17 8.97 -2.89
CA ALA A 50 1.77 10.15 -3.63
C ALA A 50 2.81 10.57 -4.68
N GLU A 51 4.10 10.49 -4.34
CA GLU A 51 5.20 10.79 -5.27
C GLU A 51 5.28 9.77 -6.41
N ARG A 52 4.98 8.48 -6.15
CA ARG A 52 4.81 7.50 -7.22
C ARG A 52 3.68 7.87 -8.18
N PHE A 53 2.54 8.34 -7.67
CA PHE A 53 1.46 8.82 -8.53
C PHE A 53 1.84 10.08 -9.32
N GLU A 54 2.68 10.96 -8.79
CA GLU A 54 3.27 12.05 -9.58
C GLU A 54 4.10 11.51 -10.74
N ALA A 55 5.03 10.61 -10.46
CA ALA A 55 5.90 10.01 -11.47
C ALA A 55 5.12 9.27 -12.56
N SER A 56 3.99 8.66 -12.22
CA SER A 56 3.09 7.98 -13.15
C SER A 56 2.08 8.92 -13.84
N GLY A 57 2.05 10.21 -13.50
CA GLY A 57 1.11 11.18 -14.06
C GLY A 57 -0.33 11.06 -13.54
N GLU A 58 -0.55 10.27 -12.49
CA GLU A 58 -1.86 10.00 -11.89
C GLU A 58 -2.27 11.11 -10.92
N ARG A 59 -2.52 12.32 -11.46
CA ARG A 59 -2.77 13.53 -10.65
C ARG A 59 -3.89 13.37 -9.61
N ARG A 60 -5.00 12.71 -9.96
CA ARG A 60 -6.13 12.50 -9.03
C ARG A 60 -5.71 11.64 -7.84
N ALA A 61 -5.07 10.51 -8.10
CA ALA A 61 -4.61 9.59 -7.07
C ALA A 61 -3.58 10.25 -6.15
N ARG A 62 -2.67 11.08 -6.70
CA ARG A 62 -1.76 11.91 -5.91
C ARG A 62 -2.52 12.84 -4.96
N VAL A 63 -3.44 13.67 -5.50
CA VAL A 63 -4.20 14.65 -4.71
C VAL A 63 -4.99 13.98 -3.59
N ASP A 64 -5.68 12.88 -3.88
CA ASP A 64 -6.49 12.17 -2.90
C ASP A 64 -5.62 11.57 -1.78
N THR A 65 -4.45 11.02 -2.14
CA THR A 65 -3.48 10.48 -1.16
C THR A 65 -2.91 11.59 -0.27
N LEU A 66 -2.51 12.73 -0.85
CA LEU A 66 -1.99 13.87 -0.10
C LEU A 66 -3.06 14.46 0.85
N ARG A 67 -4.31 14.55 0.41
CA ARG A 67 -5.42 15.00 1.27
C ARG A 67 -5.64 14.04 2.44
N PHE A 68 -5.69 12.74 2.16
CA PHE A 68 -5.83 11.72 3.20
C PHE A 68 -4.68 11.78 4.21
N LEU A 69 -3.44 11.94 3.73
CA LEU A 69 -2.27 12.09 4.59
C LEU A 69 -2.39 13.29 5.54
N VAL A 70 -2.82 14.44 5.03
CA VAL A 70 -3.01 15.66 5.84
C VAL A 70 -4.13 15.49 6.87
N GLU A 71 -5.23 14.85 6.48
CA GLU A 71 -6.39 14.61 7.34
C GLU A 71 -6.07 13.60 8.46
N ARG A 72 -5.42 12.49 8.12
CA ARG A 72 -5.18 11.38 9.05
C ARG A 72 -3.97 11.60 9.94
N TYR A 73 -2.93 12.28 9.45
CA TYR A 73 -1.65 12.48 10.13
C TYR A 73 -1.21 13.96 10.19
N PRO A 74 -2.04 14.88 10.72
CA PRO A 74 -1.85 16.32 10.58
C PRO A 74 -0.57 16.89 11.22
N SER A 75 0.00 16.20 12.22
CA SER A 75 1.23 16.61 12.91
C SER A 75 2.51 16.09 12.26
N SER A 76 2.41 15.18 11.29
CA SER A 76 3.57 14.59 10.62
C SER A 76 4.36 15.64 9.83
N ARG A 77 5.67 15.43 9.70
CA ARG A 77 6.52 16.20 8.76
C ARG A 77 5.98 16.13 7.33
N PHE A 78 5.46 14.97 6.95
CA PHE A 78 4.92 14.70 5.62
C PHE A 78 3.59 15.41 5.37
N ALA A 79 2.75 15.61 6.40
CA ALA A 79 1.54 16.41 6.25
C ALA A 79 1.86 17.88 5.93
N ARG A 80 2.98 18.43 6.44
CA ARG A 80 3.41 19.79 6.07
C ARG A 80 3.89 19.87 4.63
N MET A 81 4.59 18.84 4.14
CA MET A 81 5.02 18.75 2.74
C MET A 81 3.80 18.59 1.82
N ALA A 82 2.91 17.65 2.15
CA ALA A 82 1.68 17.40 1.40
C ALA A 82 0.79 18.64 1.25
N ARG A 83 0.68 19.50 2.28
CA ARG A 83 -0.04 20.78 2.16
C ARG A 83 0.59 21.68 1.09
N ARG A 84 1.92 21.82 1.11
CA ARG A 84 2.65 22.63 0.11
C ARG A 84 2.48 22.08 -1.30
N ASP A 85 2.51 20.77 -1.45
CA ASP A 85 2.34 20.13 -2.76
C ASP A 85 0.90 20.29 -3.27
N LEU A 86 -0.09 20.17 -2.39
CA LEU A 86 -1.50 20.46 -2.71
C LEU A 86 -1.68 21.92 -3.13
N ASP A 87 -1.07 22.87 -2.43
CA ASP A 87 -1.10 24.30 -2.78
C ASP A 87 -0.48 24.52 -4.18
N ALA A 88 0.71 23.96 -4.43
CA ALA A 88 1.38 24.05 -5.74
C ALA A 88 0.56 23.41 -6.88
N LEU A 89 -0.14 22.31 -6.61
CA LEU A 89 -1.04 21.67 -7.58
C LEU A 89 -2.27 22.53 -7.90
N GLY A 90 -2.74 23.33 -6.93
CA GLY A 90 -3.81 24.31 -7.10
C GLY A 90 -3.38 25.50 -7.94
N ASP A 91 -2.19 26.04 -7.68
CA ASP A 91 -1.60 27.14 -8.44
C ASP A 91 -1.26 26.74 -9.89
N ALA A 92 -0.79 25.51 -10.10
CA ALA A 92 -0.54 24.94 -11.44
C ALA A 92 -1.83 24.73 -12.27
N GLY A 93 -3.01 24.81 -11.65
CA GLY A 93 -4.32 24.74 -12.31
C GLY A 93 -4.97 26.10 -12.59
N ALA A 94 -4.37 27.22 -12.13
CA ALA A 94 -4.87 28.55 -12.42
C ALA A 94 -4.49 28.95 -13.86
N PRO A 95 -5.46 29.25 -14.75
CA PRO A 95 -5.19 29.52 -16.15
C PRO A 95 -4.58 30.93 -16.30
N GLY A 96 -3.25 31.01 -16.26
CA GLY A 96 -2.48 32.14 -16.77
C GLY A 96 -1.98 31.84 -18.18
N GLY A 97 -2.86 31.88 -19.19
CA GLY A 97 -2.43 31.67 -20.58
C GLY A 97 -3.56 31.34 -21.55
N ARG A 98 -4.40 32.33 -21.86
CA ARG A 98 -5.20 32.34 -23.09
C ARG A 98 -4.23 32.12 -24.27
N ALA A 99 -4.36 31.02 -25.01
CA ALA A 99 -3.84 30.96 -26.37
C ALA A 99 -4.73 31.88 -27.24
N PRO A 100 -4.22 33.01 -27.78
CA PRO A 100 -4.94 33.75 -28.81
C PRO A 100 -4.63 33.05 -30.14
N GLY A 101 -5.24 31.88 -30.32
CA GLY A 101 -5.00 30.98 -31.45
C GLY A 101 -6.11 30.96 -32.51
N ASP A 102 -7.29 31.52 -32.24
CA ASP A 102 -8.37 31.62 -33.23
C ASP A 102 -8.63 33.09 -33.56
N ARG A 103 -7.72 33.69 -34.34
CA ARG A 103 -8.12 34.77 -35.24
C ARG A 103 -8.99 34.13 -36.32
N ALA A 104 -10.28 34.40 -36.30
CA ALA A 104 -11.09 34.25 -37.50
C ALA A 104 -10.48 35.15 -38.59
N PRO A 105 -10.36 34.67 -39.84
CA PRO A 105 -9.88 35.51 -40.93
C PRO A 105 -10.87 36.67 -41.13
N ASP A 106 -10.33 37.87 -41.23
CA ASP A 106 -11.05 39.06 -41.69
C ASP A 106 -11.73 38.72 -43.03
N ASP A 107 -13.06 38.83 -43.08
CA ASP A 107 -13.83 38.81 -44.33
C ASP A 107 -14.10 40.25 -44.76
N PRO A 108 -13.42 40.77 -45.80
CA PRO A 108 -13.71 42.09 -46.34
C PRO A 108 -14.76 41.97 -47.44
N ALA A 109 -16.02 42.21 -47.12
CA ALA A 109 -17.01 42.90 -47.97
C ALA A 109 -18.46 42.55 -47.58
N ARG A 110 -19.19 43.53 -47.06
CA ARG A 110 -20.51 43.95 -47.57
C ARG A 110 -21.02 45.19 -46.86
#